data_AF-A0A2E3S4Y1-F1
#
_entry.id   AF-A0A2E3S4Y1-F1
#
_cell.length_a   1.000
_cell.length_b   1.000
_cell.length_c   1.000
_cell.angle_alpha   90.00
_cell.angle_beta   90.00
_cell.angle_gamma   90.00
#
_symmetry.space_group_name_H-M   'P 1'
#
loop_
_entity.id
_entity.type
_entity.pdbx_description
1 polymer ?
#
loop_
_entity_poly.entity_id
_entity_poly.type
_entity_poly.pdbx_seq_one_letter_code
_entity_poly.pdbx_strand_id
1 'polypeptide(L)'
;MPDDVVTDISAFQGVVTIVLRDGEITREEKRLVIKLASLLGLDEDTPKRVYEAIVAGEVLEGGRVLDKDEMLRIYSGMFQTAYLNASISEDEYFVVAYLRLMFGITVVENDYVIKAIHDELEEHVEKNMFQVVEQGLDQAKDVVDGLVNKLRSILPEGGRKGESD
;
A
#
# COMPACT_ATOMS: atom_id res chain seq x y z
N MET A 1 -10.89 5.55 12.03
CA MET A 1 -9.48 5.80 12.40
C MET A 1 -9.41 7.18 12.98
N PRO A 2 -8.58 7.47 13.99
CA PRO A 2 -8.28 8.86 14.32
C PRO A 2 -7.69 9.54 13.10
N ASP A 3 -7.77 10.87 13.04
CA ASP A 3 -7.10 11.73 12.05
C ASP A 3 -5.56 11.68 12.19
N ASP A 4 -4.99 10.48 12.24
CA ASP A 4 -3.57 10.26 12.43
C ASP A 4 -2.85 10.71 11.17
N VAL A 5 -2.02 11.74 11.34
CA VAL A 5 -1.18 12.30 10.31
C VAL A 5 -0.29 11.19 9.76
N VAL A 6 -0.48 10.83 8.49
CA VAL A 6 0.35 9.80 7.85
C VAL A 6 1.70 10.43 7.50
N THR A 7 2.77 9.84 8.04
CA THR A 7 4.15 10.18 7.72
C THR A 7 4.82 9.11 6.88
N ASP A 8 5.91 9.46 6.22
CA ASP A 8 6.76 8.52 5.50
C ASP A 8 7.24 7.34 6.36
N ILE A 9 7.67 7.60 7.59
CA ILE A 9 8.07 6.58 8.57
C ILE A 9 6.88 5.70 8.96
N SER A 10 5.72 6.29 9.29
CA SER A 10 4.55 5.51 9.69
C SER A 10 4.04 4.59 8.58
N ALA A 11 4.08 5.06 7.33
CA ALA A 11 3.69 4.28 6.16
C ALA A 11 4.64 3.12 5.90
N PHE A 12 5.95 3.40 5.95
CA PHE A 12 6.97 2.38 5.77
C PHE A 12 6.93 1.34 6.89
N GLN A 13 6.86 1.77 8.15
CA GLN A 13 6.80 0.88 9.30
C GLN A 13 5.56 -0.01 9.28
N GLY A 14 4.39 0.52 8.92
CA GLY A 14 3.17 -0.27 8.79
C GLY A 14 3.29 -1.40 7.76
N VAL A 15 3.86 -1.11 6.60
CA VAL A 15 4.09 -2.13 5.56
C VAL A 15 5.13 -3.15 5.98
N VAL A 16 6.26 -2.73 6.54
CA VAL A 16 7.31 -3.66 6.99
C VAL A 16 6.80 -4.57 8.11
N THR A 17 5.94 -4.07 9.00
CA THR A 17 5.30 -4.88 10.05
C THR A 17 4.42 -5.99 9.48
N ILE A 18 3.70 -5.70 8.40
CA ILE A 18 2.84 -6.69 7.72
C ILE A 18 3.66 -7.75 7.03
N VAL A 19 4.68 -7.32 6.28
CA VAL A 19 5.59 -8.20 5.54
C VAL A 19 6.39 -9.10 6.47
N LEU A 20 6.80 -8.61 7.64
CA LEU A 20 7.59 -9.39 8.62
C LEU A 20 6.76 -10.35 9.49
N ARG A 21 5.46 -10.52 9.24
CA ARG A 21 4.57 -11.21 10.18
C ARG A 21 4.94 -12.68 10.40
N ASP A 22 5.46 -13.36 9.40
CA ASP A 22 5.88 -14.77 9.49
C ASP A 22 7.37 -14.93 9.89
N GLY A 23 8.10 -13.82 10.02
CA GLY A 23 9.51 -13.79 10.40
C GLY A 23 10.50 -14.01 9.24
N GLU A 24 10.03 -14.22 8.01
CA GLU A 24 10.89 -14.36 6.82
C GLU A 24 10.48 -13.35 5.73
N ILE A 25 11.45 -12.67 5.11
CA ILE A 25 11.16 -11.79 3.97
C ILE A 25 11.46 -12.54 2.68
N THR A 26 10.42 -12.83 1.90
CA THR A 26 10.57 -13.38 0.55
C THR A 26 11.21 -12.36 -0.40
N ARG A 27 11.72 -12.84 -1.55
CA ARG A 27 12.31 -11.94 -2.56
C ARG A 27 11.31 -10.90 -3.08
N GLU A 28 10.05 -11.30 -3.22
CA GLU A 28 8.98 -10.46 -3.75
C GLU A 28 8.59 -9.37 -2.74
N GLU A 29 8.45 -9.73 -1.47
CA GLU A 29 8.21 -8.77 -0.39
C GLU A 29 9.37 -7.78 -0.23
N LYS A 30 10.62 -8.26 -0.31
CA LYS A 30 11.79 -7.38 -0.28
C LYS A 30 11.74 -6.34 -1.39
N ARG A 31 11.30 -6.71 -2.60
CA ARG A 31 11.15 -5.79 -3.72
C ARG A 31 10.08 -4.73 -3.42
N LEU A 32 8.94 -5.12 -2.87
CA LEU A 32 7.89 -4.17 -2.48
C LEU A 32 8.37 -3.19 -1.40
N VAL A 33 9.07 -3.68 -0.39
CA VAL A 33 9.65 -2.83 0.67
C VAL A 33 10.66 -1.84 0.08
N ILE A 34 11.57 -2.30 -0.78
CA ILE A 34 12.55 -1.42 -1.46
C ILE A 34 11.83 -0.37 -2.33
N LYS A 35 10.81 -0.78 -3.08
CA LYS A 35 10.01 0.13 -3.92
C LYS A 35 9.33 1.19 -3.07
N LEU A 36 8.72 0.79 -1.95
CA LEU A 36 8.05 1.72 -1.04
C LEU A 36 9.03 2.73 -0.44
N ALA A 37 10.19 2.29 0.05
CA ALA A 37 11.23 3.18 0.56
C ALA A 37 11.64 4.23 -0.49
N SER A 38 11.79 3.80 -1.75
CA SER A 38 12.12 4.69 -2.87
C SER A 38 10.99 5.68 -3.18
N LEU A 39 9.72 5.24 -3.18
CA LEU A 39 8.57 6.12 -3.44
C LEU A 39 8.37 7.16 -2.32
N LEU A 40 8.70 6.80 -1.09
CA LEU A 40 8.65 7.68 0.08
C LEU A 40 9.83 8.66 0.15
N GLY A 41 10.91 8.39 -0.58
CA GLY A 41 12.12 9.20 -0.55
C GLY A 41 12.91 9.05 0.75
N LEU A 42 12.87 7.86 1.36
CA LEU A 42 13.60 7.58 2.60
C LEU A 42 15.12 7.64 2.36
N ASP A 43 15.84 8.13 3.35
CA ASP A 43 17.30 8.01 3.39
C ASP A 43 17.73 6.54 3.62
N GLU A 44 19.01 6.25 3.38
CA GLU A 44 19.55 4.89 3.45
C GLU A 44 19.50 4.28 4.87
N ASP A 45 19.51 5.10 5.92
CA ASP A 45 19.53 4.63 7.32
C ASP A 45 18.12 4.36 7.86
N THR A 46 17.10 5.07 7.36
CA THR A 46 15.72 4.96 7.85
C THR A 46 15.15 3.53 7.75
N PRO A 47 15.28 2.78 6.64
CA PRO A 47 14.79 1.40 6.57
C PRO A 47 15.37 0.48 7.64
N LYS A 48 16.66 0.63 7.94
CA LYS A 48 17.33 -0.14 8.99
C LYS A 48 16.80 0.22 10.37
N ARG A 49 16.65 1.51 10.66
CA ARG A 49 16.10 2.00 11.94
C ARG A 49 14.67 1.50 12.19
N VAL A 50 13.83 1.52 11.15
CA VAL A 50 12.47 0.98 11.24
C VAL A 50 12.48 -0.53 11.52
N TYR A 51 13.35 -1.28 10.85
CA TYR A 51 13.50 -2.70 11.11
C TYR A 51 13.94 -2.99 12.56
N GLU A 52 14.95 -2.26 13.06
CA GLU A 52 15.43 -2.40 14.44
C GLU A 52 14.32 -2.07 15.46
N ALA A 53 13.54 -1.03 15.23
CA ALA A 53 12.39 -0.68 16.07
C ALA A 53 11.34 -1.79 16.10
N ILE A 54 10.97 -2.34 14.93
CA ILE A 54 10.00 -3.45 14.85
C ILE A 54 10.48 -4.67 15.64
N VAL A 55 11.75 -5.05 15.49
CA VAL A 55 12.35 -6.18 16.23
C VAL A 55 12.38 -5.92 17.73
N ALA A 56 12.58 -4.67 18.15
CA ALA A 56 12.53 -4.26 19.56
C ALA A 56 11.09 -4.15 20.11
N GLY A 57 10.06 -4.25 19.26
CA GLY A 57 8.67 -4.01 19.64
C GLY A 57 8.32 -2.53 19.85
N GLU A 58 9.09 -1.64 19.22
CA GLU A 58 8.97 -0.19 19.32
C GLU A 58 8.31 0.43 18.08
N VAL A 59 7.67 1.58 18.26
CA VAL A 59 7.16 2.41 17.16
C VAL A 59 8.09 3.60 16.96
N LEU A 60 8.58 3.78 15.74
CA LEU A 60 9.40 4.92 15.40
C LEU A 60 8.49 6.12 15.16
N GLU A 61 8.53 7.10 16.05
CA GLU A 61 7.75 8.34 15.89
C GLU A 61 8.42 9.34 14.94
N GLY A 62 7.60 10.25 14.42
CA GLY A 62 8.03 11.34 13.54
C GLY A 62 7.92 10.99 12.06
N GLY A 63 8.87 11.51 11.28
CA GLY A 63 8.84 11.43 9.83
C GLY A 63 8.20 12.66 9.19
N ARG A 64 8.31 12.74 7.87
CA ARG A 64 7.72 13.81 7.07
C ARG A 64 6.26 13.48 6.79
N VAL A 65 5.39 14.45 7.07
CA VAL A 65 3.96 14.34 6.72
C VAL A 65 3.81 14.21 5.21
N LEU A 66 3.03 13.22 4.79
CA LEU A 66 2.67 13.04 3.39
C LEU A 66 1.40 13.84 3.09
N ASP A 67 1.39 14.56 1.98
CA ASP A 67 0.16 15.14 1.46
C ASP A 67 -0.66 14.11 0.67
N LYS A 68 -1.89 14.48 0.29
CA LYS A 68 -2.80 13.56 -0.40
C LYS A 68 -2.30 13.17 -1.79
N ASP A 69 -1.65 14.07 -2.51
CA ASP A 69 -1.14 13.80 -3.85
C ASP A 69 0.06 12.84 -3.77
N GLU A 70 0.91 13.00 -2.76
CA GLU A 70 1.98 12.04 -2.44
C GLU A 70 1.42 10.66 -2.14
N MET A 71 0.42 10.56 -1.27
CA MET A 71 -0.22 9.30 -0.93
C MET A 71 -0.79 8.60 -2.18
N LEU A 72 -1.47 9.33 -3.07
CA LEU A 72 -1.99 8.78 -4.32
C LEU A 72 -0.88 8.31 -5.26
N ARG A 73 0.21 9.07 -5.40
CA ARG A 73 1.37 8.67 -6.21
C ARG A 73 2.06 7.42 -5.67
N ILE A 74 2.28 7.35 -4.36
CA ILE A 74 2.88 6.20 -3.69
C ILE A 74 1.99 4.97 -3.88
N TYR A 75 0.68 5.11 -3.65
CA TYR A 75 -0.29 4.04 -3.85
C TYR A 75 -0.29 3.53 -5.29
N SER A 76 -0.35 4.43 -6.28
CA SER A 76 -0.28 4.08 -7.71
C SER A 76 0.99 3.29 -8.04
N GLY A 77 2.16 3.79 -7.61
CA GLY A 77 3.44 3.14 -7.86
C GLY A 77 3.58 1.77 -7.21
N MET A 78 3.00 1.57 -6.02
CA MET A 78 2.95 0.27 -5.37
C MET A 78 1.99 -0.70 -6.07
N PHE A 79 0.80 -0.21 -6.48
CA PHE A 79 -0.16 -1.01 -7.24
C PHE A 79 0.44 -1.49 -8.55
N GLN A 80 1.04 -0.59 -9.33
CA GLN A 80 1.69 -0.91 -10.60
C GLN A 80 2.84 -1.91 -10.41
N THR A 81 3.62 -1.78 -9.33
CA THR A 81 4.71 -2.71 -9.01
C THR A 81 4.21 -4.10 -8.69
N ALA A 82 3.11 -4.22 -7.92
CA ALA A 82 2.47 -5.51 -7.66
C ALA A 82 1.88 -6.09 -8.94
N TYR A 83 1.15 -5.29 -9.73
CA TYR A 83 0.47 -5.73 -10.95
C TYR A 83 1.43 -6.19 -12.06
N LEU A 84 2.58 -5.53 -12.25
CA LEU A 84 3.55 -5.91 -13.28
C LEU A 84 4.41 -7.12 -12.89
N ASN A 85 4.26 -7.63 -11.67
CA ASN A 85 4.99 -8.81 -11.25
C ASN A 85 4.45 -10.06 -11.94
N ALA A 86 5.31 -10.82 -12.64
CA ALA A 86 4.92 -12.07 -13.28
C ALA A 86 4.53 -13.18 -12.28
N SER A 87 4.79 -12.97 -10.99
CA SER A 87 4.45 -13.89 -9.89
C SER A 87 3.62 -13.17 -8.81
N ILE A 88 2.52 -12.53 -9.24
CA ILE A 88 1.52 -11.92 -8.36
C ILE A 88 1.06 -12.92 -7.27
N SER A 89 1.07 -12.47 -6.02
CA SER A 89 0.42 -13.16 -4.90
C SER A 89 -0.62 -12.29 -4.20
N GLU A 90 -1.56 -12.91 -3.46
CA GLU A 90 -2.52 -12.20 -2.61
C GLU A 90 -1.80 -11.33 -1.56
N ASP A 91 -0.60 -11.73 -1.11
CA ASP A 91 0.20 -11.01 -0.12
C ASP A 91 0.71 -9.66 -0.67
N GLU A 92 1.08 -9.61 -1.96
CA GLU A 92 1.48 -8.35 -2.61
C GLU A 92 0.30 -7.37 -2.69
N TYR A 93 -0.90 -7.85 -3.05
CA TYR A 93 -2.11 -7.03 -3.03
C TYR A 93 -2.57 -6.70 -1.62
N PHE A 94 -2.20 -7.49 -0.61
CA PHE A 94 -2.49 -7.16 0.78
C PHE A 94 -1.74 -5.90 1.22
N VAL A 95 -0.47 -5.73 0.81
CA VAL A 95 0.30 -4.49 1.04
C VAL A 95 -0.38 -3.29 0.36
N VAL A 96 -0.84 -3.46 -0.89
CA VAL A 96 -1.54 -2.41 -1.64
C VAL A 96 -2.87 -2.04 -0.95
N ALA A 97 -3.65 -3.03 -0.53
CA ALA A 97 -4.91 -2.83 0.19
C ALA A 97 -4.70 -2.13 1.55
N TYR A 98 -3.64 -2.50 2.27
CA TYR A 98 -3.27 -1.85 3.52
C TYR A 98 -2.94 -0.37 3.32
N LEU A 99 -2.09 -0.06 2.33
CA LEU A 99 -1.74 1.33 2.00
C LEU A 99 -2.97 2.14 1.60
N ARG A 100 -3.89 1.55 0.83
CA ARG A 100 -5.15 2.21 0.45
C ARG A 100 -5.96 2.64 1.69
N LEU A 101 -6.05 1.76 2.68
CA LEU A 101 -6.73 2.05 3.93
C LEU A 101 -6.01 3.11 4.77
N MET A 102 -4.70 2.94 4.95
CA MET A 102 -3.86 3.86 5.72
C MET A 102 -3.90 5.29 5.14
N PHE A 103 -3.87 5.41 3.81
CA PHE A 103 -3.92 6.71 3.11
C PHE A 103 -5.33 7.28 2.96
N GLY A 104 -6.35 6.59 3.48
CA GLY A 104 -7.75 7.00 3.35
C GLY A 104 -8.17 7.18 1.88
N ILE A 105 -7.68 6.32 0.98
CA ILE A 105 -7.99 6.40 -0.45
C ILE A 105 -9.40 5.87 -0.69
N THR A 106 -10.26 6.74 -1.21
CA THR A 106 -11.66 6.44 -1.49
C THR A 106 -11.82 5.49 -2.68
N VAL A 107 -13.04 5.00 -2.91
CA VAL A 107 -13.36 4.22 -4.13
C VAL A 107 -13.11 5.06 -5.38
N VAL A 108 -13.58 6.31 -5.39
CA VAL A 108 -13.44 7.23 -6.51
C VAL A 108 -11.97 7.53 -6.82
N GLU A 109 -11.17 7.80 -5.79
CA GLU A 109 -9.72 8.03 -5.95
C GLU A 109 -8.99 6.77 -6.45
N ASN A 110 -9.39 5.59 -5.96
CA ASN A 110 -8.86 4.34 -6.45
C ASN A 110 -9.19 4.14 -7.95
N ASP A 111 -10.41 4.40 -8.37
CA ASP A 111 -10.81 4.28 -9.78
C ASP A 111 -9.99 5.22 -10.68
N TYR A 112 -9.69 6.44 -10.21
CA TYR A 112 -8.78 7.35 -10.91
C TYR A 112 -7.36 6.82 -11.02
N VAL A 113 -6.84 6.20 -9.95
CA VAL A 113 -5.51 5.58 -9.96
C VAL A 113 -5.46 4.40 -10.93
N ILE A 114 -6.45 3.50 -10.90
CA ILE A 114 -6.50 2.35 -11.82
C ILE A 114 -6.55 2.82 -13.27
N LYS A 115 -7.37 3.85 -13.56
CA LYS A 115 -7.42 4.44 -14.88
C LYS A 115 -6.08 5.05 -15.31
N ALA A 116 -5.40 5.76 -14.41
CA ALA A 116 -4.08 6.33 -14.72
C ALA A 116 -3.04 5.24 -15.02
N ILE A 117 -3.04 4.14 -14.27
CA ILE A 117 -2.17 2.98 -14.52
C ILE A 117 -2.51 2.35 -15.87
N HIS A 118 -3.81 2.19 -16.18
CA HIS A 118 -4.26 1.67 -17.46
C HIS A 118 -3.73 2.52 -18.63
N ASP A 119 -3.96 3.83 -18.59
CA ASP A 119 -3.55 4.76 -19.63
C ASP A 119 -2.02 4.75 -19.83
N GLU A 120 -1.24 4.68 -18.73
CA GLU A 120 0.23 4.54 -18.79
C GLU A 120 0.67 3.21 -19.44
N LEU A 121 0.02 2.11 -19.10
CA LEU A 121 0.37 0.79 -19.66
C LEU A 121 -0.02 0.69 -21.14
N GLU A 122 -1.14 1.27 -21.56
CA GLU A 122 -1.56 1.31 -22.96
C GLU A 122 -0.53 1.98 -23.87
N GLU A 123 0.18 3.02 -23.39
CA GLU A 123 1.26 3.67 -24.13
C GLU A 123 2.45 2.74 -24.43
N HIS A 124 2.58 1.64 -23.68
CA HIS A 124 3.73 0.73 -23.72
C HIS A 124 3.41 -0.67 -24.26
N VAL A 125 2.16 -0.95 -24.64
CA VAL A 125 1.74 -2.26 -25.15
C VAL A 125 1.16 -2.17 -26.56
N GLU A 126 1.16 -3.30 -27.28
CA GLU A 126 0.50 -3.38 -28.58
C GLU A 126 -1.03 -3.27 -28.45
N LYS A 127 -1.70 -2.68 -29.45
CA LYS A 127 -3.16 -2.41 -29.41
C LYS A 127 -4.03 -3.65 -29.18
N ASN A 128 -3.61 -4.81 -29.64
CA ASN A 128 -4.29 -6.09 -29.41
C ASN A 128 -4.22 -6.55 -27.94
N MET A 129 -3.34 -5.96 -27.13
CA MET A 129 -3.19 -6.26 -25.70
C MET A 129 -4.02 -5.36 -24.80
N PHE A 130 -4.64 -4.29 -25.32
CA PHE A 130 -5.38 -3.30 -24.51
C PHE A 130 -6.48 -3.96 -23.67
N GLN A 131 -7.31 -4.80 -24.28
CA GLN A 131 -8.37 -5.53 -23.57
C GLN A 131 -7.83 -6.48 -22.50
N VAL A 132 -6.62 -7.03 -22.69
CA VAL A 132 -5.99 -7.91 -21.70
C VAL A 132 -5.50 -7.11 -20.51
N VAL A 133 -4.92 -5.93 -20.75
CA VAL A 133 -4.49 -5.00 -19.69
C VAL A 133 -5.68 -4.47 -18.90
N GLU A 134 -6.75 -4.03 -19.59
CA GLU A 134 -8.01 -3.57 -18.98
C GLU A 134 -8.59 -4.65 -18.05
N GLN A 135 -8.81 -5.87 -18.57
CA GLN A 135 -9.36 -6.97 -17.78
C GLN A 135 -8.46 -7.39 -16.62
N GLY A 136 -7.13 -7.34 -16.81
CA GLY A 136 -6.17 -7.66 -15.76
C GLY A 136 -6.20 -6.64 -14.62
N LEU A 137 -6.29 -5.35 -14.94
CA LEU A 137 -6.40 -4.28 -13.95
C LEU A 137 -7.74 -4.32 -13.21
N ASP A 138 -8.83 -4.63 -13.89
CA ASP A 138 -10.14 -4.82 -13.25
C ASP A 138 -10.11 -5.97 -12.24
N GLN A 139 -9.51 -7.10 -12.60
CA GLN A 139 -9.33 -8.24 -11.69
C GLN A 139 -8.44 -7.88 -10.49
N ALA A 140 -7.32 -7.19 -10.73
CA ALA A 140 -6.43 -6.73 -9.67
C ALA A 140 -7.15 -5.77 -8.70
N LYS A 141 -7.94 -4.85 -9.25
CA LYS A 141 -8.77 -3.92 -8.48
C LYS A 141 -9.78 -4.66 -7.61
N ASP A 142 -10.48 -5.65 -8.16
CA ASP A 142 -11.45 -6.45 -7.42
C ASP A 142 -10.81 -7.22 -6.25
N VAL A 143 -9.60 -7.77 -6.45
CA VAL A 143 -8.82 -8.41 -5.37
C VAL A 143 -8.50 -7.39 -4.27
N VAL A 144 -7.97 -6.23 -4.63
CA VAL A 144 -7.64 -5.17 -3.66
C VAL A 144 -8.88 -4.66 -2.92
N ASP A 145 -10.01 -4.48 -3.61
CA ASP A 145 -11.28 -4.10 -2.98
C ASP A 145 -11.77 -5.16 -1.98
N GLY A 146 -11.67 -6.45 -2.34
CA GLY A 146 -11.95 -7.57 -1.44
C GLY A 146 -11.08 -7.56 -0.18
N LEU A 147 -9.76 -7.34 -0.35
CA LEU A 147 -8.81 -7.28 0.75
C LEU A 147 -9.04 -6.07 1.66
N VAL A 148 -9.37 -4.90 1.10
CA VAL A 148 -9.74 -3.72 1.88
C VAL A 148 -10.97 -3.99 2.74
N ASN A 149 -11.99 -4.66 2.19
CA ASN A 149 -13.19 -5.02 2.96
C ASN A 149 -12.87 -6.01 4.08
N LYS A 150 -12.00 -7.00 3.82
CA LYS A 150 -11.49 -7.95 4.82
C LYS A 150 -10.69 -7.24 5.92
N LEU A 151 -9.84 -6.29 5.58
CA LEU A 151 -9.06 -5.51 6.55
C LEU A 151 -9.99 -4.65 7.44
N ARG A 152 -11.00 -4.00 6.85
CA ARG A 152 -12.00 -3.22 7.61
C ARG A 152 -12.82 -4.05 8.58
N SER A 153 -13.09 -5.32 8.28
CA SER A 153 -13.85 -6.18 9.20
C SER A 153 -13.02 -6.69 10.39
N ILE A 154 -11.69 -6.68 10.26
CA ILE A 154 -10.76 -7.13 11.30
C ILE A 154 -10.29 -5.96 12.18
N LEU A 155 -10.18 -4.76 11.61
CA LEU A 155 -9.87 -3.54 12.35
C LEU A 155 -11.17 -2.99 12.95
N PRO A 156 -11.40 -3.07 14.28
CA PRO A 156 -12.59 -2.48 14.88
C PRO A 156 -12.63 -0.98 14.58
N GLU A 157 -13.80 -0.47 14.20
CA GLU A 157 -14.05 0.97 14.21
C GLU A 157 -13.65 1.49 15.60
N GLY A 158 -12.63 2.36 15.64
CA GLY A 158 -12.18 3.01 16.86
C GLY A 158 -13.38 3.44 17.70
N GLY A 159 -13.35 3.06 18.98
CA GLY A 159 -14.50 3.01 19.88
C GLY A 159 -15.54 4.11 19.66
N ARG A 160 -16.77 3.70 19.38
CA ARG A 160 -17.94 4.53 19.66
C ARG A 160 -17.83 5.00 21.11
N LYS A 161 -17.76 6.33 21.28
CA LYS A 161 -18.03 7.04 22.53
C LYS A 161 -19.15 6.34 23.30
N GLY A 162 -18.82 5.80 24.47
CA GLY A 162 -19.78 5.62 25.54
C GLY A 162 -19.77 6.86 26.42
N GLU A 163 -20.38 7.96 25.95
CA GLU A 163 -21.03 8.92 26.85
C GLU A 163 -22.47 8.44 26.99
N SER A 164 -22.78 7.79 28.12
CA SER A 164 -24.11 7.51 28.73
C SER A 164 -23.77 6.73 30.01
N ASP A 165 -24.01 7.16 31.26
CA ASP A 165 -24.84 8.21 31.85
C ASP A 165 -24.07 8.93 32.98
#